data_AF-A0A944NTK6-F1
#
_entry.id   AF-A0A944NTK6-F1
#
_cell.length_a   1.000
_cell.length_b   1.000
_cell.length_c   1.000
_cell.angle_alpha   90.00
_cell.angle_beta   90.00
_cell.angle_gamma   90.00
#
_symmetry.space_group_name_H-M   'P 1'
#
loop_
_entity.id
_entity.type
_entity.pdbx_description
1 polymer ?
#
loop_
_entity_poly.entity_id
_entity_poly.type
_entity_poly.pdbx_seq_one_letter_code
_entity_poly.pdbx_strand_id
1 'polypeptide(L)'
;MIDSYRRPVTPTRSNKWLFVTLACAFAVVVYTGVWIYLATIAREATLDWVDARRGEGYTVRFDSMEETGYPMRIRLDIANPGIGGPNSPNPWGWEGEKLEVSLTPWDWTTVRLKTTGQQMLSFTMPDTEMSTYIGETENVSVSVGGRGLDVSINGLTLNGDKPGLGGLAVSSGRVHVEKPDSDGADMDIRLNGLRLPNFMATPLGKGIREFQVEARLQGHLESGPMRDSLEVWRDAGGTIEIERLSVRHGPLALKGDGTLALDAALQPIGAFTAHVEGFFDAIDALKETGLVKSRDAVAAKMILGVMSRRSDNGGPPILNLALTLQDRQLFAGPVGLMKFDEVDWKQFGRID
;
A
#
# COMPACT_ATOMS: atom_id res chain seq x y z
N MET A 1 -29.18 2.18 90.79
CA MET A 1 -28.05 1.67 90.00
C MET A 1 -28.47 0.30 89.47
N ILE A 2 -28.90 0.21 88.21
CA ILE A 2 -28.85 -0.97 87.33
C ILE A 2 -29.10 -0.41 85.93
N ASP A 3 -28.08 -0.58 85.11
CA ASP A 3 -27.90 -0.09 83.75
C ASP A 3 -28.68 -1.00 82.79
N SER A 4 -29.52 -0.43 81.91
CA SER A 4 -30.26 -1.22 80.91
C SER A 4 -29.53 -1.13 79.57
N TYR A 5 -28.76 -2.17 79.31
CA TYR A 5 -27.95 -2.40 78.12
C TYR A 5 -28.77 -2.30 76.82
N ARG A 6 -28.58 -1.24 76.03
CA ARG A 6 -29.11 -1.14 74.66
C ARG A 6 -28.31 -2.05 73.73
N ARG A 7 -28.98 -3.00 73.06
CA ARG A 7 -28.35 -3.85 72.03
C ARG A 7 -27.79 -2.98 70.89
N PRO A 8 -26.57 -3.24 70.38
CA PRO A 8 -26.08 -2.57 69.20
C PRO A 8 -26.88 -3.04 67.97
N VAL A 9 -27.40 -2.09 67.19
CA VAL A 9 -28.00 -2.36 65.89
C VAL A 9 -26.88 -2.84 64.97
N THR A 10 -26.89 -4.12 64.60
CA THR A 10 -25.96 -4.65 63.61
C THR A 10 -26.22 -3.95 62.27
N PRO A 11 -25.20 -3.37 61.61
CA PRO A 11 -25.37 -2.82 60.29
C PRO A 11 -25.69 -3.98 59.34
N THR A 12 -26.91 -4.04 58.81
CA THR A 12 -27.29 -4.96 57.74
C THR A 12 -26.35 -4.74 56.57
N ARG A 13 -25.48 -5.72 56.28
CA ARG A 13 -24.61 -5.74 55.09
C ARG A 13 -25.49 -5.45 53.88
N SER A 14 -25.31 -4.28 53.30
CA SER A 14 -26.13 -3.73 52.23
C SER A 14 -26.16 -4.68 51.01
N ASN A 15 -27.36 -5.20 50.68
CA ASN A 15 -27.63 -6.03 49.49
C ASN A 15 -27.28 -5.32 48.16
N LYS A 16 -26.91 -4.03 48.19
CA LYS A 16 -26.45 -3.27 47.02
C LYS A 16 -25.28 -3.96 46.32
N TRP A 17 -24.35 -4.57 47.06
CA TRP A 17 -23.23 -5.30 46.46
C TRP A 17 -23.69 -6.56 45.72
N LEU A 18 -24.68 -7.28 46.23
CA LEU A 18 -25.26 -8.45 45.54
C LEU A 18 -25.96 -8.04 44.24
N PHE A 19 -26.76 -6.98 44.26
CA PHE A 19 -27.42 -6.47 43.04
C PHE A 19 -26.41 -5.97 42.01
N VAL A 20 -25.35 -5.29 42.43
CA VAL A 20 -24.26 -4.87 41.55
C VAL A 20 -23.55 -6.09 40.96
N THR A 21 -23.22 -7.11 41.76
CA THR A 21 -22.60 -8.35 41.25
C THR A 21 -23.50 -9.07 40.25
N LEU A 22 -24.80 -9.20 40.53
CA LEU A 22 -25.75 -9.84 39.61
C LEU A 22 -25.93 -9.03 38.32
N ALA A 23 -25.98 -7.70 38.40
CA ALA A 23 -26.05 -6.84 37.23
C ALA A 23 -24.78 -6.94 36.37
N CYS A 24 -23.59 -6.95 37.00
CA CYS A 24 -22.33 -7.17 36.29
C CYS A 24 -22.27 -8.56 35.65
N ALA A 25 -22.69 -9.61 36.36
CA ALA A 25 -22.74 -10.96 35.82
C ALA A 25 -23.70 -11.05 34.62
N PHE A 26 -24.88 -10.44 34.72
CA PHE A 26 -25.83 -10.36 33.62
C PHE A 26 -25.25 -9.59 32.42
N ALA A 27 -24.59 -8.45 32.65
CA ALA A 27 -23.93 -7.69 31.61
C ALA A 27 -22.83 -8.50 30.90
N VAL A 28 -22.04 -9.29 31.65
CA VAL A 28 -21.05 -10.22 31.07
C VAL A 28 -21.73 -11.28 30.22
N VAL A 29 -22.81 -11.91 30.69
CA VAL A 29 -23.54 -12.93 29.91
C VAL A 29 -24.14 -12.35 28.62
N VAL A 30 -24.78 -11.18 28.71
CA VAL A 30 -25.32 -10.47 27.54
C VAL A 30 -24.20 -10.12 26.56
N TYR A 31 -23.08 -9.58 27.06
CA TYR A 31 -21.93 -9.25 26.23
C TYR A 31 -21.32 -10.48 25.55
N THR A 32 -21.16 -11.59 26.28
CA THR A 32 -20.71 -12.86 25.70
C THR A 32 -21.65 -13.33 24.59
N GLY A 33 -22.97 -13.24 24.79
CA GLY A 33 -23.95 -13.57 23.76
C GLY A 33 -23.81 -12.69 22.51
N VAL A 34 -23.66 -11.37 22.69
CA VAL A 34 -23.43 -10.42 21.59
C VAL A 34 -22.11 -10.72 20.86
N TRP A 35 -21.03 -11.01 21.60
CA TRP A 35 -19.73 -11.32 21.01
C TRP A 35 -19.80 -12.60 20.17
N ILE A 36 -20.43 -13.66 20.68
CA ILE A 36 -20.61 -14.93 19.95
C ILE A 36 -21.42 -14.68 18.68
N TYR A 37 -22.51 -13.92 18.77
CA TYR A 37 -23.34 -13.57 17.62
C TYR A 37 -22.55 -12.83 16.53
N LEU A 38 -21.74 -11.83 16.91
CA LEU A 38 -20.88 -11.10 15.99
C LEU A 38 -19.77 -11.97 15.38
N ALA A 39 -19.21 -12.90 16.14
CA ALA A 39 -18.21 -13.85 15.64
C ALA A 39 -18.80 -14.76 14.56
N THR A 40 -20.02 -15.27 14.78
CA THR A 40 -20.74 -16.07 13.78
C THR A 40 -21.00 -15.28 12.50
N ILE A 41 -21.49 -14.04 12.63
CA ILE A 41 -21.73 -13.18 11.45
C ILE A 41 -20.45 -12.94 10.66
N ALA A 42 -19.34 -12.64 11.35
CA ALA A 42 -18.07 -12.39 10.67
C ALA A 42 -17.58 -13.63 9.90
N ARG A 43 -17.74 -14.82 10.48
CA ARG A 43 -17.43 -16.08 9.81
C ARG A 43 -18.32 -16.32 8.60
N GLU A 44 -19.65 -16.22 8.76
CA GLU A 44 -20.61 -16.41 7.67
C GLU A 44 -20.34 -15.44 6.52
N ALA A 45 -20.16 -14.16 6.81
CA ALA A 45 -19.82 -13.15 5.80
C ALA A 45 -18.50 -13.46 5.06
N THR A 46 -17.51 -14.03 5.78
CA THR A 46 -16.25 -14.46 5.17
C THR A 46 -16.47 -15.66 4.24
N LEU A 47 -17.28 -16.65 4.65
CA LEU A 47 -17.60 -17.81 3.82
C LEU A 47 -18.44 -17.44 2.59
N ASP A 48 -19.43 -16.56 2.75
CA ASP A 48 -20.23 -16.03 1.64
C ASP A 48 -19.35 -15.30 0.62
N TRP A 49 -18.39 -14.51 1.10
CA TRP A 49 -17.39 -13.86 0.25
C TRP A 49 -16.52 -14.90 -0.49
N VAL A 50 -16.07 -15.95 0.20
CA VAL A 50 -15.28 -17.04 -0.42
C VAL A 50 -16.06 -17.70 -1.56
N ASP A 51 -17.32 -18.04 -1.32
CA ASP A 51 -18.16 -18.71 -2.31
C ASP A 51 -18.52 -17.80 -3.49
N ALA A 52 -18.76 -16.51 -3.23
CA ALA A 52 -18.92 -15.52 -4.28
C ALA A 52 -17.68 -15.43 -5.19
N ARG A 53 -16.47 -15.35 -4.60
CA ARG A 53 -15.21 -15.29 -5.39
C ARG A 53 -14.97 -16.58 -6.17
N ARG A 54 -15.29 -17.74 -5.61
CA ARG A 54 -15.25 -19.01 -6.37
C ARG A 54 -16.23 -19.03 -7.52
N GLY A 55 -17.43 -18.46 -7.35
CA GLY A 55 -18.41 -18.27 -8.42
C GLY A 55 -17.92 -17.36 -9.55
N GLU A 56 -17.07 -16.38 -9.23
CA GLU A 56 -16.40 -15.48 -10.20
C GLU A 56 -15.16 -16.13 -10.87
N GLY A 57 -14.80 -17.37 -10.49
CA GLY A 57 -13.69 -18.12 -11.07
C GLY A 57 -12.36 -18.02 -10.30
N TYR A 58 -12.32 -17.33 -9.14
CA TYR A 58 -11.15 -17.32 -8.28
C TYR A 58 -10.95 -18.67 -7.58
N THR A 59 -9.70 -19.05 -7.34
CA THR A 59 -9.39 -20.22 -6.52
C THR A 59 -9.09 -19.76 -5.09
N VAL A 60 -10.05 -19.89 -4.19
CA VAL A 60 -9.86 -19.57 -2.75
C VAL A 60 -9.79 -20.86 -1.93
N ARG A 61 -8.74 -21.02 -1.12
CA ARG A 61 -8.49 -22.20 -0.29
C ARG A 61 -7.96 -21.82 1.09
N PHE A 62 -8.21 -22.66 2.09
CA PHE A 62 -7.68 -22.58 3.44
C PHE A 62 -7.94 -23.92 4.14
N ASP A 63 -7.15 -24.26 5.15
CA ASP A 63 -7.28 -25.55 5.86
C ASP A 63 -8.30 -25.47 7.00
N SER A 64 -8.28 -24.38 7.76
CA SER A 64 -9.18 -24.13 8.87
C SER A 64 -9.41 -22.63 9.09
N MET A 65 -10.50 -22.31 9.79
CA MET A 65 -10.86 -20.96 10.23
C MET A 65 -11.44 -21.05 11.64
N GLU A 66 -10.78 -20.39 12.59
CA GLU A 66 -11.15 -20.39 14.01
C GLU A 66 -11.50 -18.98 14.49
N GLU A 67 -12.59 -18.86 15.25
CA GLU A 67 -12.99 -17.60 15.88
C GLU A 67 -12.32 -17.41 17.24
N THR A 68 -11.51 -16.36 17.38
CA THR A 68 -10.81 -16.02 18.63
C THR A 68 -10.96 -14.52 18.95
N GLY A 69 -10.30 -14.04 20.01
CA GLY A 69 -10.22 -12.59 20.32
C GLY A 69 -11.18 -12.08 21.41
N TYR A 70 -12.03 -12.93 21.98
CA TYR A 70 -12.88 -12.58 23.12
C TYR A 70 -12.05 -12.02 24.30
N PRO A 71 -12.53 -10.98 25.00
CA PRO A 71 -13.76 -10.21 24.74
C PRO A 71 -13.58 -9.01 23.81
N MET A 72 -12.34 -8.65 23.45
CA MET A 72 -12.05 -7.30 22.92
C MET A 72 -12.11 -7.20 21.40
N ARG A 73 -12.00 -8.31 20.68
CA ARG A 73 -11.98 -8.35 19.21
C ARG A 73 -12.76 -9.56 18.70
N ILE A 74 -13.29 -9.44 17.51
CA ILE A 74 -13.69 -10.59 16.70
C ILE A 74 -12.49 -10.89 15.80
N ARG A 75 -11.87 -12.05 15.96
CA ARG A 75 -10.73 -12.49 15.16
C ARG A 75 -11.07 -13.80 14.46
N LEU A 76 -10.78 -13.89 13.18
CA LEU A 76 -10.78 -15.12 12.40
C LEU A 76 -9.32 -15.46 12.10
N ASP A 77 -8.82 -16.53 12.71
CA ASP A 77 -7.51 -17.09 12.45
C ASP A 77 -7.64 -18.15 11.34
N ILE A 78 -7.08 -17.86 10.16
CA ILE A 78 -7.17 -18.70 8.96
C ILE A 78 -5.80 -19.36 8.71
N ALA A 79 -5.79 -20.69 8.64
CA ALA A 79 -4.58 -21.48 8.41
C ALA A 79 -4.40 -21.81 6.92
N ASN A 80 -3.16 -21.68 6.43
CA ASN A 80 -2.77 -21.93 5.03
C ASN A 80 -3.69 -21.28 3.97
N PRO A 81 -4.04 -19.99 4.11
CA PRO A 81 -4.85 -19.28 3.14
C PRO A 81 -4.18 -19.25 1.76
N GLY A 82 -4.97 -19.40 0.72
CA GLY A 82 -4.54 -19.22 -0.67
C GLY A 82 -5.63 -18.58 -1.51
N ILE A 83 -5.25 -17.65 -2.37
CA ILE A 83 -6.12 -17.03 -3.38
C ILE A 83 -5.41 -16.99 -4.73
N GLY A 84 -6.07 -17.51 -5.76
CA GLY A 84 -5.66 -17.43 -7.15
C GLY A 84 -6.63 -16.58 -7.95
N GLY A 85 -6.10 -15.72 -8.83
CA GLY A 85 -6.89 -14.98 -9.80
C GLY A 85 -7.67 -15.92 -10.74
N PRO A 86 -8.75 -15.44 -11.36
CA PRO A 86 -9.52 -16.23 -12.30
C PRO A 86 -8.67 -16.64 -13.51
N ASN A 87 -9.14 -17.63 -14.27
CA ASN A 87 -8.51 -18.08 -15.52
C ASN A 87 -8.30 -16.90 -16.47
N SER A 88 -7.13 -16.28 -16.38
CA SER A 88 -6.71 -15.14 -17.18
C SER A 88 -5.45 -15.55 -17.96
N PRO A 89 -5.08 -14.80 -19.02
CA PRO A 89 -3.83 -15.05 -19.73
C PRO A 89 -2.60 -14.99 -18.81
N ASN A 90 -2.68 -14.24 -17.70
CA ASN A 90 -1.62 -14.05 -16.72
C ASN A 90 -2.11 -14.49 -15.33
N PRO A 91 -2.21 -15.80 -15.07
CA PRO A 91 -2.65 -16.30 -13.78
C PRO A 91 -1.71 -15.81 -12.67
N TRP A 92 -2.29 -15.51 -11.52
CA TRP A 92 -1.55 -15.16 -10.32
C TRP A 92 -2.14 -15.91 -9.13
N GLY A 93 -1.33 -16.11 -8.10
CA GLY A 93 -1.72 -16.75 -6.86
C GLY A 93 -0.89 -16.25 -5.70
N TRP A 94 -1.53 -16.10 -4.55
CA TRP A 94 -0.87 -15.85 -3.28
C TRP A 94 -1.27 -16.94 -2.29
N GLU A 95 -0.30 -17.38 -1.51
CA GLU A 95 -0.49 -18.29 -0.40
C GLU A 95 0.31 -17.80 0.81
N GLY A 96 -0.26 -17.95 1.99
CA GLY A 96 0.39 -17.60 3.24
C GLY A 96 0.27 -18.75 4.25
N GLU A 97 1.13 -18.75 5.25
CA GLU A 97 1.07 -19.68 6.38
C GLU A 97 -0.15 -19.39 7.28
N LYS A 98 -0.39 -18.11 7.56
CA LYS A 98 -1.48 -17.64 8.42
C LYS A 98 -2.05 -16.30 7.94
N LEU A 99 -3.37 -16.15 8.02
CA LEU A 99 -4.06 -14.88 7.87
C LEU A 99 -4.99 -14.65 9.07
N GLU A 100 -4.79 -13.53 9.76
CA GLU A 100 -5.66 -13.02 10.81
C GLU A 100 -6.57 -11.96 10.20
N VAL A 101 -7.88 -12.16 10.24
CA VAL A 101 -8.89 -11.13 9.93
C VAL A 101 -9.50 -10.67 11.25
N SER A 102 -9.52 -9.37 11.53
CA SER A 102 -10.01 -8.87 12.81
C SER A 102 -10.80 -7.57 12.68
N LEU A 103 -11.79 -7.42 13.57
CA LEU A 103 -12.59 -6.21 13.77
C LEU A 103 -12.91 -6.05 15.25
N THR A 104 -13.32 -4.85 15.68
CA THR A 104 -13.76 -4.64 17.07
C THR A 104 -15.29 -4.65 17.16
N PRO A 105 -15.90 -5.18 18.24
CA PRO A 105 -17.36 -5.23 18.38
C PRO A 105 -18.07 -3.87 18.32
N TRP A 106 -17.35 -2.78 18.61
CA TRP A 106 -17.87 -1.40 18.59
C TRP A 106 -17.42 -0.59 17.36
N ASP A 107 -16.52 -1.12 16.52
CA ASP A 107 -16.16 -0.58 15.21
C ASP A 107 -16.04 -1.71 14.18
N TRP A 108 -17.21 -2.08 13.67
CA TRP A 108 -17.41 -3.01 12.57
C TRP A 108 -17.07 -2.46 11.19
N THR A 109 -16.76 -1.16 11.06
CA THR A 109 -16.46 -0.55 9.76
C THR A 109 -14.99 -0.69 9.37
N THR A 110 -14.13 -0.98 10.34
CA THR A 110 -12.69 -1.15 10.13
C THR A 110 -12.31 -2.62 10.21
N VAL A 111 -11.97 -3.21 9.06
CA VAL A 111 -11.47 -4.58 8.97
C VAL A 111 -9.95 -4.55 8.86
N ARG A 112 -9.28 -5.35 9.70
CA ARG A 112 -7.83 -5.50 9.71
C ARG A 112 -7.42 -6.91 9.34
N LEU A 113 -6.67 -7.02 8.26
CA LEU A 113 -6.03 -8.25 7.81
C LEU A 113 -4.56 -8.22 8.25
N LYS A 114 -4.03 -9.33 8.72
CA LYS A 114 -2.62 -9.48 9.08
C LYS A 114 -2.10 -10.85 8.67
N THR A 115 -0.95 -10.91 8.01
CA THR A 115 -0.25 -12.16 7.70
C THR A 115 1.21 -12.08 8.14
N THR A 116 1.77 -13.23 8.51
CA THR A 116 3.12 -13.42 9.03
C THR A 116 3.64 -14.77 8.58
N GLY A 117 4.96 -15.00 8.68
CA GLY A 117 5.57 -16.29 8.38
C GLY A 117 5.71 -16.51 6.88
N GLN A 118 5.60 -17.76 6.44
CA GLN A 118 5.85 -18.13 5.05
C GLN A 118 4.84 -17.50 4.10
N GLN A 119 5.33 -17.01 2.96
CA GLN A 119 4.57 -16.41 1.88
C GLN A 119 5.02 -17.04 0.55
N MET A 120 4.06 -17.33 -0.32
CA MET A 120 4.30 -17.77 -1.68
C MET A 120 3.47 -16.92 -2.64
N LEU A 121 4.15 -16.35 -3.63
CA LEU A 121 3.52 -15.56 -4.69
C LEU A 121 3.86 -16.21 -6.02
N SER A 122 2.85 -16.61 -6.77
CA SER A 122 2.98 -17.16 -8.11
C SER A 122 2.35 -16.21 -9.11
N PHE A 123 3.03 -15.98 -10.24
CA PHE A 123 2.46 -15.20 -11.34
C PHE A 123 3.11 -15.60 -12.66
N THR A 124 2.36 -15.43 -13.73
CA THR A 124 2.84 -15.60 -15.10
C THR A 124 3.09 -14.23 -15.71
N MET A 125 4.32 -13.97 -16.16
CA MET A 125 4.61 -12.81 -17.01
C MET A 125 4.23 -13.12 -18.46
N PRO A 126 3.98 -12.10 -19.31
CA PRO A 126 3.76 -12.32 -20.73
C PRO A 126 4.90 -13.13 -21.35
N ASP A 127 4.55 -14.17 -22.12
CA ASP A 127 5.47 -15.07 -22.82
C ASP A 127 6.45 -15.87 -21.93
N THR A 128 6.18 -16.01 -20.62
CA THR A 128 6.99 -16.84 -19.72
C THR A 128 6.18 -17.96 -19.07
N GLU A 129 6.87 -18.97 -18.56
CA GLU A 129 6.26 -19.91 -17.62
C GLU A 129 5.88 -19.20 -16.30
N MET A 130 4.97 -19.83 -15.55
CA MET A 130 4.66 -19.43 -14.18
C MET A 130 5.95 -19.39 -13.34
N SER A 131 6.14 -18.29 -12.64
CA SER A 131 7.25 -18.05 -11.71
C SER A 131 6.71 -17.99 -10.30
N THR A 132 7.43 -18.62 -9.37
CA THR A 132 7.01 -18.68 -7.97
C THR A 132 8.07 -18.04 -7.08
N TYR A 133 7.64 -17.16 -6.20
CA TYR A 133 8.46 -16.45 -5.23
C TYR A 133 8.09 -16.93 -3.84
N ILE A 134 9.04 -17.54 -3.14
CA ILE A 134 8.85 -18.13 -1.81
C ILE A 134 9.74 -17.41 -0.81
N GLY A 135 9.20 -17.11 0.36
CA GLY A 135 9.98 -16.59 1.47
C GLY A 135 9.09 -16.28 2.65
N GLU A 136 9.42 -15.22 3.38
CA GLU A 136 8.80 -14.93 4.68
C GLU A 136 8.50 -13.44 4.83
N THR A 137 7.54 -13.15 5.70
CA THR A 137 7.29 -11.81 6.22
C THR A 137 7.18 -11.77 7.73
N GLU A 138 7.78 -10.77 8.37
CA GLU A 138 7.56 -10.54 9.81
C GLU A 138 6.12 -10.10 10.07
N ASN A 139 5.61 -9.17 9.26
CA ASN A 139 4.24 -8.67 9.35
C ASN A 139 3.86 -7.91 8.09
N VAL A 140 2.79 -8.35 7.41
CA VAL A 140 2.00 -7.51 6.52
C VAL A 140 0.65 -7.29 7.15
N SER A 141 0.21 -6.04 7.27
CA SER A 141 -1.12 -5.72 7.75
C SER A 141 -1.82 -4.73 6.84
N VAL A 142 -3.09 -4.98 6.56
CA VAL A 142 -3.98 -4.10 5.80
C VAL A 142 -5.14 -3.71 6.70
N SER A 143 -5.43 -2.44 6.83
CA SER A 143 -6.63 -1.92 7.49
C SER A 143 -7.46 -1.19 6.45
N VAL A 144 -8.71 -1.59 6.28
CA VAL A 144 -9.65 -0.95 5.36
C VAL A 144 -10.91 -0.60 6.14
N GLY A 145 -11.41 0.63 5.96
CA GLY A 145 -12.63 1.06 6.64
C GLY A 145 -12.96 2.53 6.47
N GLY A 146 -13.77 3.06 7.38
CA GLY A 146 -14.36 4.42 7.28
C GLY A 146 -13.36 5.58 7.18
N ARG A 147 -12.07 5.35 7.40
CA ARG A 147 -10.98 6.36 7.32
C ARG A 147 -10.11 6.22 6.06
N GLY A 148 -10.27 5.17 5.27
CA GLY A 148 -9.44 4.88 4.10
C GLY A 148 -8.76 3.51 4.19
N LEU A 149 -7.58 3.42 3.57
CA LEU A 149 -6.75 2.23 3.46
C LEU A 149 -5.37 2.48 4.08
N ASP A 150 -4.98 1.64 5.02
CA ASP A 150 -3.63 1.57 5.55
C ASP A 150 -3.00 0.21 5.20
N VAL A 151 -1.82 0.22 4.62
CA VAL A 151 -0.98 -0.97 4.44
C VAL A 151 0.33 -0.76 5.16
N SER A 152 0.76 -1.75 5.94
CA SER A 152 2.06 -1.78 6.58
C SER A 152 2.75 -3.10 6.27
N ILE A 153 3.99 -3.00 5.82
CA ILE A 153 4.87 -4.13 5.54
C ILE A 153 6.09 -3.97 6.43
N ASN A 154 6.43 -5.03 7.16
CA ASN A 154 7.68 -5.12 7.90
C ASN A 154 8.38 -6.43 7.52
N GLY A 155 9.63 -6.30 7.04
CA GLY A 155 10.50 -7.42 6.69
C GLY A 155 9.86 -8.45 5.78
N LEU A 156 9.58 -8.11 4.52
CA LEU A 156 9.17 -9.07 3.49
C LEU A 156 10.39 -9.46 2.66
N THR A 157 10.68 -10.76 2.53
CA THR A 157 11.70 -11.27 1.61
C THR A 157 11.18 -12.49 0.89
N LEU A 158 11.17 -12.44 -0.44
CA LEU A 158 10.78 -13.52 -1.33
C LEU A 158 11.90 -13.80 -2.34
N ASN A 159 12.16 -15.07 -2.61
CA ASN A 159 13.15 -15.50 -3.59
C ASN A 159 12.47 -16.33 -4.67
N GLY A 160 12.84 -16.09 -5.93
CA GLY A 160 12.34 -16.89 -7.04
C GLY A 160 12.81 -18.34 -6.93
N ASP A 161 11.93 -19.26 -7.26
CA ASP A 161 12.15 -20.71 -7.27
C ASP A 161 13.19 -21.14 -8.32
N LYS A 162 13.24 -20.42 -9.45
CA LYS A 162 14.16 -20.69 -10.56
C LYS A 162 15.42 -19.82 -10.50
N PRO A 163 16.60 -20.37 -10.87
CA PRO A 163 17.81 -19.57 -11.08
C PRO A 163 17.55 -18.44 -12.08
N GLY A 164 18.00 -17.22 -11.74
CA GLY A 164 17.86 -16.06 -12.63
C GLY A 164 16.62 -15.21 -12.41
N LEU A 165 15.65 -15.62 -11.57
CA LEU A 165 14.51 -14.76 -11.18
C LEU A 165 14.90 -13.65 -10.20
N GLY A 166 15.96 -13.86 -9.41
CA GLY A 166 16.34 -12.96 -8.32
C GLY A 166 15.36 -13.04 -7.15
N GLY A 167 15.29 -11.98 -6.34
CA GLY A 167 14.37 -11.94 -5.21
C GLY A 167 13.78 -10.55 -5.02
N LEU A 168 12.57 -10.52 -4.46
CA LEU A 168 11.85 -9.34 -4.05
C LEU A 168 12.05 -9.17 -2.54
N ALA A 169 12.41 -7.99 -2.08
CA ALA A 169 12.42 -7.72 -0.64
C ALA A 169 11.97 -6.30 -0.34
N VAL A 170 11.36 -6.10 0.82
CA VAL A 170 10.96 -4.79 1.37
C VAL A 170 11.30 -4.82 2.85
N SER A 171 12.20 -3.96 3.30
CA SER A 171 12.55 -3.87 4.72
C SER A 171 11.41 -3.27 5.54
N SER A 172 10.84 -2.16 5.07
CA SER A 172 9.59 -1.62 5.60
C SER A 172 8.81 -0.88 4.53
N GLY A 173 7.48 -0.92 4.63
CA GLY A 173 6.57 -0.23 3.74
C GLY A 173 5.39 0.32 4.52
N ARG A 174 4.95 1.54 4.18
CA ARG A 174 3.67 2.09 4.60
C ARG A 174 2.97 2.71 3.41
N VAL A 175 1.68 2.44 3.31
CA VAL A 175 0.75 3.09 2.37
C VAL A 175 -0.40 3.59 3.22
N HIS A 176 -0.71 4.87 3.10
CA HIS A 176 -1.89 5.47 3.68
C HIS A 176 -2.63 6.16 2.55
N VAL A 177 -3.89 5.81 2.35
CA VAL A 177 -4.78 6.48 1.40
C VAL A 177 -6.02 6.85 2.18
N GLU A 178 -6.28 8.15 2.30
CA GLU A 178 -7.51 8.61 2.91
C GLU A 178 -8.70 8.28 2.02
N LYS A 179 -9.87 8.08 2.65
CA LYS A 179 -11.11 7.92 1.88
C LYS A 179 -11.38 9.23 1.13
N PRO A 180 -11.57 9.20 -0.21
CA PRO A 180 -11.89 10.41 -0.96
C PRO A 180 -13.18 11.07 -0.47
N ASP A 181 -13.16 12.39 -0.37
CA ASP A 181 -14.33 13.23 -0.11
C ASP A 181 -14.61 14.19 -1.29
N SER A 182 -15.39 15.26 -1.07
CA SER A 182 -15.67 16.24 -2.12
C SER A 182 -14.46 17.07 -2.51
N ASP A 183 -13.50 17.21 -1.61
CA ASP A 183 -12.36 18.13 -1.73
C ASP A 183 -11.11 17.38 -2.20
N GLY A 184 -11.06 16.05 -2.02
CA GLY A 184 -10.04 15.19 -2.59
C GLY A 184 -9.66 14.02 -1.69
N ALA A 185 -8.40 13.61 -1.76
CA ALA A 185 -7.85 12.54 -0.91
C ALA A 185 -6.34 12.73 -0.72
N ASP A 186 -5.85 12.47 0.49
CA ASP A 186 -4.42 12.42 0.77
C ASP A 186 -3.88 10.99 0.61
N MET A 187 -2.65 10.89 0.09
CA MET A 187 -1.93 9.65 -0.13
C MET A 187 -0.47 9.80 0.36
N ASP A 188 -0.03 8.88 1.22
CA ASP A 188 1.36 8.72 1.64
C ASP A 188 1.83 7.30 1.32
N ILE A 189 2.92 7.19 0.57
CA ILE A 189 3.59 5.93 0.32
C ILE A 189 5.04 6.08 0.75
N ARG A 190 5.52 5.15 1.59
CA ARG A 190 6.93 5.07 2.03
C ARG A 190 7.40 3.63 1.93
N LEU A 191 8.43 3.38 1.16
CA LEU A 191 9.09 2.09 1.01
C LEU A 191 10.57 2.24 1.30
N ASN A 192 11.11 1.37 2.15
CA ASN A 192 12.53 1.34 2.51
C ASN A 192 13.12 -0.03 2.21
N GLY A 193 14.34 -0.03 1.68
CA GLY A 193 15.10 -1.25 1.39
C GLY A 193 14.39 -2.16 0.38
N LEU A 194 13.79 -1.58 -0.66
CA LEU A 194 13.17 -2.34 -1.73
C LEU A 194 14.25 -2.98 -2.61
N ARG A 195 14.19 -4.29 -2.78
CA ARG A 195 15.02 -5.06 -3.71
C ARG A 195 14.13 -5.64 -4.79
N LEU A 196 14.46 -5.34 -6.03
CA LEU A 196 13.71 -5.76 -7.21
C LEU A 196 14.18 -7.14 -7.69
N PRO A 197 13.26 -8.01 -8.13
CA PRO A 197 13.60 -9.21 -8.87
C PRO A 197 14.23 -8.85 -10.23
N ASN A 198 14.87 -9.82 -10.87
CA ASN A 198 15.70 -9.55 -12.04
C ASN A 198 14.92 -9.02 -13.23
N PHE A 199 13.67 -9.45 -13.42
CA PHE A 199 12.80 -8.98 -14.49
C PHE A 199 12.35 -7.52 -14.31
N MET A 200 12.44 -6.98 -13.08
CA MET A 200 12.20 -5.57 -12.77
C MET A 200 13.50 -4.80 -12.53
N ALA A 201 14.66 -5.38 -12.82
CA ALA A 201 15.92 -4.69 -12.63
C ALA A 201 15.96 -3.43 -13.50
N THR A 202 16.40 -2.32 -12.92
CA THR A 202 16.57 -1.07 -13.66
C THR A 202 18.05 -0.87 -14.03
N PRO A 203 18.34 0.04 -14.97
CA PRO A 203 19.71 0.48 -15.23
C PRO A 203 20.44 0.99 -13.98
N LEU A 204 19.71 1.57 -13.02
CA LEU A 204 20.27 2.08 -11.76
C LEU A 204 20.51 0.97 -10.72
N GLY A 205 20.22 -0.29 -11.08
CA GLY A 205 20.41 -1.46 -10.25
C GLY A 205 19.09 -2.05 -9.74
N LYS A 206 19.20 -2.98 -8.79
CA LYS A 206 18.04 -3.70 -8.22
C LYS A 206 17.58 -3.13 -6.88
N GLY A 207 18.37 -2.25 -6.26
CA GLY A 207 18.11 -1.72 -4.93
C GLY A 207 17.56 -0.30 -4.98
N ILE A 208 16.38 -0.11 -4.40
CA ILE A 208 15.80 1.19 -4.08
C ILE A 208 15.87 1.32 -2.55
N ARG A 209 16.78 2.16 -2.08
CA ARG A 209 17.02 2.36 -0.65
C ARG A 209 15.83 3.04 0.01
N GLU A 210 15.26 4.02 -0.67
CA GLU A 210 14.17 4.86 -0.20
C GLU A 210 13.29 5.23 -1.40
N PHE A 211 11.98 5.10 -1.22
CA PHE A 211 10.96 5.67 -2.09
C PHE A 211 9.87 6.25 -1.19
N GLN A 212 9.60 7.55 -1.33
CA GLN A 212 8.55 8.23 -0.62
C GLN A 212 7.80 9.14 -1.57
N VAL A 213 6.48 9.11 -1.50
CA VAL A 213 5.60 10.12 -2.09
C VAL A 213 4.54 10.53 -1.08
N GLU A 214 4.39 11.83 -0.88
CA GLU A 214 3.27 12.46 -0.17
C GLU A 214 2.54 13.30 -1.23
N ALA A 215 1.28 12.96 -1.48
CA ALA A 215 0.48 13.58 -2.54
C ALA A 215 -0.97 13.79 -2.11
N ARG A 216 -1.57 14.85 -2.64
CA ARG A 216 -2.97 15.18 -2.48
C ARG A 216 -3.65 15.19 -3.84
N LEU A 217 -4.64 14.32 -4.00
CA LEU A 217 -5.60 14.43 -5.08
C LEU A 217 -6.54 15.61 -4.76
N GLN A 218 -6.70 16.54 -5.70
CA GLN A 218 -7.66 17.64 -5.61
C GLN A 218 -8.87 17.37 -6.50
N GLY A 219 -10.05 17.63 -5.97
CA GLY A 219 -11.32 17.48 -6.68
C GLY A 219 -11.92 16.08 -6.57
N HIS A 220 -13.19 16.00 -6.91
CA HIS A 220 -14.00 14.79 -6.73
C HIS A 220 -13.83 13.82 -7.90
N LEU A 221 -13.50 12.56 -7.59
CA LEU A 221 -13.56 11.46 -8.56
C LEU A 221 -14.92 10.78 -8.46
N GLU A 222 -15.71 10.88 -9.52
CA GLU A 222 -17.00 10.19 -9.60
C GLU A 222 -16.82 8.69 -9.81
N SER A 223 -17.64 7.87 -9.15
CA SER A 223 -17.72 6.44 -9.43
C SER A 223 -18.22 6.21 -10.87
N GLY A 224 -17.54 5.35 -11.63
CA GLY A 224 -17.82 5.21 -13.05
C GLY A 224 -16.72 4.50 -13.84
N PRO A 225 -16.87 4.34 -15.17
CA PRO A 225 -15.77 3.93 -16.02
C PRO A 225 -14.57 4.88 -15.84
N MET A 226 -13.38 4.32 -15.62
CA MET A 226 -12.18 5.08 -15.26
C MET A 226 -11.94 6.29 -16.17
N ARG A 227 -12.04 6.07 -17.48
CA ARG A 227 -11.82 7.12 -18.49
C ARG A 227 -12.81 8.28 -18.34
N ASP A 228 -14.09 7.98 -18.16
CA ASP A 228 -15.16 8.98 -18.10
C ASP A 228 -15.04 9.78 -16.79
N SER A 229 -14.79 9.08 -15.68
CA SER A 229 -14.52 9.71 -14.38
C SER A 229 -13.32 10.64 -14.42
N LEU A 230 -12.22 10.24 -15.07
CA LEU A 230 -11.03 11.08 -15.23
C LEU A 230 -11.27 12.28 -16.15
N GLU A 231 -12.12 12.14 -17.17
CA GLU A 231 -12.52 13.25 -18.04
C GLU A 231 -13.29 14.31 -17.26
N VAL A 232 -14.30 13.89 -16.48
CA VAL A 232 -15.07 14.79 -15.61
C VAL A 232 -14.16 15.46 -14.58
N TRP A 233 -13.30 14.68 -13.92
CA TRP A 233 -12.37 15.18 -12.90
C TRP A 233 -11.39 16.21 -13.49
N ARG A 234 -10.81 15.93 -14.66
CA ARG A 234 -9.96 16.88 -15.38
C ARG A 234 -10.71 18.16 -15.72
N ASP A 235 -11.91 18.04 -16.29
CA ASP A 235 -12.70 19.18 -16.75
C ASP A 235 -13.17 20.06 -15.57
N ALA A 236 -13.28 19.47 -14.38
CA ALA A 236 -13.50 20.18 -13.11
C ALA A 236 -12.22 20.84 -12.53
N GLY A 237 -11.07 20.72 -13.20
CA GLY A 237 -9.79 21.29 -12.76
C GLY A 237 -9.00 20.41 -11.80
N GLY A 238 -9.26 19.10 -11.78
CA GLY A 238 -8.58 18.14 -10.91
C GLY A 238 -7.06 18.10 -11.12
N THR A 239 -6.32 18.10 -10.01
CA THR A 239 -4.86 17.97 -9.98
C THR A 239 -4.41 16.99 -8.92
N ILE A 240 -3.18 16.51 -9.05
CA ILE A 240 -2.45 15.80 -8.00
C ILE A 240 -1.30 16.69 -7.58
N GLU A 241 -1.37 17.23 -6.38
CA GLU A 241 -0.25 17.94 -5.76
C GLU A 241 0.68 16.94 -5.10
N ILE A 242 1.94 16.92 -5.51
CA ILE A 242 2.99 16.12 -4.89
C ILE A 242 3.76 17.05 -3.97
N GLU A 243 3.45 16.97 -2.68
CA GLU A 243 4.08 17.77 -1.64
C GLU A 243 5.52 17.31 -1.37
N ARG A 244 5.75 16.00 -1.53
CA ARG A 244 7.07 15.41 -1.36
C ARG A 244 7.23 14.19 -2.24
N LEU A 245 8.32 14.18 -3.00
CA LEU A 245 8.89 13.01 -3.64
C LEU A 245 10.32 12.83 -3.13
N SER A 246 10.69 11.64 -2.66
CA SER A 246 12.06 11.28 -2.29
C SER A 246 12.38 9.90 -2.82
N VAL A 247 13.43 9.79 -3.64
CA VAL A 247 13.87 8.52 -4.22
C VAL A 247 15.37 8.39 -4.07
N ARG A 248 15.83 7.25 -3.55
CA ARG A 248 17.25 6.87 -3.54
C ARG A 248 17.43 5.53 -4.23
N HIS A 249 17.86 5.55 -5.48
CA HIS A 249 17.97 4.37 -6.32
C HIS A 249 19.35 4.29 -6.98
N GLY A 250 20.14 3.29 -6.58
CA GLY A 250 21.54 3.18 -7.01
C GLY A 250 22.32 4.47 -6.73
N PRO A 251 22.99 5.07 -7.74
CA PRO A 251 23.70 6.33 -7.57
C PRO A 251 22.78 7.56 -7.51
N LEU A 252 21.53 7.44 -8.01
CA LEU A 252 20.60 8.55 -8.10
C LEU A 252 19.95 8.83 -6.75
N ALA A 253 19.99 10.09 -6.32
CA ALA A 253 19.11 10.60 -5.28
C ALA A 253 18.30 11.77 -5.86
N LEU A 254 16.98 11.72 -5.69
CA LEU A 254 16.05 12.74 -6.15
C LEU A 254 15.15 13.14 -5.00
N LYS A 255 14.99 14.44 -4.81
CA LYS A 255 13.95 15.02 -3.96
C LYS A 255 13.21 16.07 -4.76
N GLY A 256 11.90 16.17 -4.59
CA GLY A 256 11.15 17.20 -5.31
C GLY A 256 9.70 17.30 -4.85
N ASP A 257 9.02 18.22 -5.51
CA ASP A 257 7.62 18.56 -5.33
C ASP A 257 7.09 19.05 -6.69
N GLY A 258 5.78 19.06 -6.85
CA GLY A 258 5.18 19.56 -8.09
C GLY A 258 3.72 19.20 -8.22
N THR A 259 3.19 19.50 -9.40
CA THR A 259 1.77 19.32 -9.71
C THR A 259 1.65 18.49 -10.97
N LEU A 260 0.74 17.51 -10.93
CA LEU A 260 0.34 16.69 -12.06
C LEU A 260 -1.15 16.92 -12.37
N ALA A 261 -1.50 16.96 -13.64
CA ALA A 261 -2.87 17.01 -14.14
C ALA A 261 -2.97 16.09 -15.37
N LEU A 262 -4.13 16.10 -16.02
CA LEU A 262 -4.37 15.41 -17.28
C LEU A 262 -4.57 16.42 -18.41
N ASP A 263 -4.00 16.13 -19.58
CA ASP A 263 -4.20 16.93 -20.78
C ASP A 263 -5.51 16.59 -21.50
N ALA A 264 -5.74 17.21 -22.67
CA ALA A 264 -6.93 16.99 -23.48
C ALA A 264 -7.12 15.52 -23.94
N ALA A 265 -6.03 14.76 -24.07
CA ALA A 265 -6.02 13.34 -24.41
C ALA A 265 -5.99 12.43 -23.17
N LEU A 266 -6.25 12.99 -21.99
CA LEU A 266 -6.12 12.34 -20.69
C LEU A 266 -4.70 11.81 -20.42
N GLN A 267 -3.67 12.39 -21.03
CA GLN A 267 -2.30 12.01 -20.72
C GLN A 267 -1.76 12.86 -19.57
N PRO A 268 -0.90 12.29 -18.70
CA PRO A 268 -0.30 13.05 -17.62
C PRO A 268 0.50 14.25 -18.16
N ILE A 269 0.22 15.42 -17.60
CA ILE A 269 0.96 16.66 -17.83
C ILE A 269 1.31 17.26 -16.46
N GLY A 270 2.53 17.79 -16.30
CA GLY A 270 2.94 18.30 -14.99
C GLY A 270 4.26 19.04 -14.99
N ALA A 271 4.49 19.74 -13.89
CA ALA A 271 5.71 20.47 -13.63
C ALA A 271 6.17 20.22 -12.19
N PHE A 272 7.48 20.02 -12.02
CA PHE A 272 8.08 19.67 -10.75
C PHE A 272 9.36 20.46 -10.54
N THR A 273 9.66 20.76 -9.29
CA THR A 273 10.99 21.20 -8.89
C THR A 273 11.73 20.00 -8.30
N ALA A 274 12.93 19.73 -8.79
CA ALA A 274 13.73 18.60 -8.33
C ALA A 274 15.14 19.03 -7.93
N HIS A 275 15.59 18.45 -6.83
CA HIS A 275 16.95 18.42 -6.34
C HIS A 275 17.53 17.04 -6.60
N VAL A 276 18.57 16.96 -7.42
CA VAL A 276 19.12 15.71 -7.93
C VAL A 276 20.61 15.61 -7.63
N GLU A 277 21.03 14.45 -7.11
CA GLU A 277 22.42 14.06 -6.90
C GLU A 277 22.73 12.77 -7.69
N GLY A 278 23.98 12.57 -8.08
CA GLY A 278 24.43 11.35 -8.76
C GLY A 278 23.95 11.21 -10.21
N PHE A 279 23.51 12.31 -10.83
CA PHE A 279 22.99 12.31 -12.20
C PHE A 279 24.03 11.89 -13.26
N PHE A 280 25.32 12.15 -13.04
CA PHE A 280 26.38 11.71 -13.96
C PHE A 280 26.44 10.18 -14.08
N ASP A 281 26.43 9.49 -12.95
CA ASP A 281 26.47 8.02 -12.89
C ASP A 281 25.14 7.42 -13.37
N ALA A 282 24.01 8.07 -13.03
CA ALA A 282 22.71 7.67 -13.53
C ALA A 282 22.62 7.73 -15.07
N ILE A 283 23.14 8.79 -15.69
CA ILE A 283 23.20 8.92 -17.15
C ILE A 283 24.14 7.86 -17.77
N ASP A 284 25.26 7.53 -17.12
CA ASP A 284 26.12 6.43 -17.59
C ASP A 284 25.41 5.09 -17.54
N ALA A 285 24.69 4.78 -16.47
CA ALA A 285 23.93 3.55 -16.35
C ALA A 285 22.84 3.43 -17.43
N LEU A 286 22.15 4.53 -17.75
CA LEU A 286 21.18 4.58 -18.85
C LEU A 286 21.85 4.42 -20.23
N LYS A 287 23.07 4.95 -20.40
CA LYS A 287 23.87 4.80 -21.63
C LYS A 287 24.32 3.35 -21.82
N GLU A 288 24.79 2.70 -20.75
CA GLU A 288 25.28 1.31 -20.78
C GLU A 288 24.19 0.31 -21.16
N THR A 289 22.93 0.62 -20.83
CA THR A 289 21.76 -0.19 -21.21
C THR A 289 21.16 0.19 -22.56
N GLY A 290 21.70 1.21 -23.24
CA GLY A 290 21.25 1.67 -24.56
C GLY A 290 19.96 2.50 -24.54
N LEU A 291 19.36 2.76 -23.37
CA LEU A 291 18.18 3.62 -23.22
C LEU A 291 18.46 5.07 -23.61
N VAL A 292 19.70 5.53 -23.40
CA VAL A 292 20.18 6.83 -23.88
C VAL A 292 21.33 6.63 -24.84
N LYS A 293 21.26 7.24 -26.02
CA LYS A 293 22.35 7.18 -27.01
C LYS A 293 23.60 7.86 -26.46
N SER A 294 24.78 7.32 -26.75
CA SER A 294 26.05 7.86 -26.25
C SER A 294 26.25 9.35 -26.50
N ARG A 295 25.86 9.85 -27.69
CA ARG A 295 25.94 11.27 -28.02
C ARG A 295 25.05 12.12 -27.12
N ASP A 296 23.82 11.67 -26.90
CA ASP A 296 22.81 12.41 -26.15
C ASP A 296 23.15 12.39 -24.65
N ALA A 297 23.69 11.28 -24.14
CA ALA A 297 24.25 11.18 -22.79
C ALA A 297 25.40 12.18 -22.57
N VAL A 298 26.33 12.28 -23.52
CA VAL A 298 27.45 13.23 -23.46
C VAL A 298 26.95 14.68 -23.47
N ALA A 299 26.01 15.02 -24.35
CA ALA A 299 25.41 16.36 -24.41
C ALA A 299 24.66 16.72 -23.10
N ALA A 300 23.85 15.80 -22.59
CA ALA A 300 23.15 15.97 -21.32
C ALA A 300 24.13 16.23 -20.18
N LYS A 301 25.19 15.43 -20.07
CA LYS A 301 26.22 15.63 -19.03
C LYS A 301 26.91 16.99 -19.10
N MET A 302 27.18 17.53 -20.29
CA MET A 302 27.75 18.88 -20.41
C MET A 302 26.76 19.95 -19.95
N ILE A 303 25.52 19.91 -20.45
CA ILE A 303 24.49 20.90 -20.13
C ILE A 303 24.17 20.87 -18.63
N LEU A 304 23.86 19.69 -18.10
CA LEU A 304 23.52 19.50 -16.69
C LEU A 304 24.73 19.75 -15.78
N GLY A 305 25.95 19.45 -16.24
CA GLY A 305 27.18 19.75 -15.52
C GLY A 305 27.40 21.26 -15.32
N VAL A 306 27.12 22.09 -16.33
CA VAL A 306 27.18 23.55 -16.23
C VAL A 306 26.13 24.11 -15.26
N MET A 307 24.96 23.47 -15.20
CA MET A 307 23.88 23.84 -14.28
C MET A 307 24.09 23.32 -12.85
N SER A 308 24.97 22.33 -12.68
CA SER A 308 25.24 21.73 -11.38
C SER A 308 26.06 22.65 -10.48
N ARG A 309 25.82 22.55 -9.18
CA ARG A 309 26.60 23.22 -8.14
C ARG A 309 27.37 22.18 -7.34
N ARG A 310 28.51 22.58 -6.78
CA ARG A 310 29.23 21.74 -5.82
C ARG A 310 28.39 21.60 -4.56
N SER A 311 28.43 20.41 -3.96
CA SER A 311 27.86 20.19 -2.63
C SER A 311 28.69 20.91 -1.58
N ASP A 312 28.01 21.55 -0.62
CA ASP A 312 28.66 22.31 0.47
C ASP A 312 29.57 21.43 1.34
N ASN A 313 29.29 20.13 1.41
CA ASN A 313 30.03 19.16 2.24
C ASN A 313 31.03 18.31 1.44
N GLY A 314 31.37 18.71 0.21
CA GLY A 314 32.23 17.91 -0.67
C GLY A 314 31.58 16.63 -1.20
N GLY A 315 30.25 16.52 -1.11
CA GLY A 315 29.46 15.44 -1.69
C GLY A 315 29.33 15.54 -3.22
N PRO A 316 28.55 14.62 -3.85
CA PRO A 316 28.32 14.63 -5.29
C PRO A 316 27.78 15.97 -5.80
N PRO A 317 28.01 16.33 -7.08
CA PRO A 317 27.39 17.50 -7.69
C PRO A 317 25.87 17.48 -7.55
N ILE A 318 25.32 18.64 -7.22
CA ILE A 318 23.89 18.86 -6.98
C ILE A 318 23.31 19.61 -8.17
N LEU A 319 22.13 19.19 -8.61
CA LEU A 319 21.39 19.84 -9.68
C LEU A 319 19.98 20.21 -9.19
N ASN A 320 19.65 21.50 -9.22
CA ASN A 320 18.28 21.96 -9.01
C ASN A 320 17.68 22.32 -10.36
N LEU A 321 16.61 21.65 -10.74
CA LEU A 321 15.98 21.86 -12.04
C LEU A 321 14.46 21.77 -12.00
N ALA A 322 13.84 22.43 -12.97
CA ALA A 322 12.45 22.16 -13.31
C ALA A 322 12.39 20.89 -14.16
N LEU A 323 11.60 19.92 -13.73
CA LEU A 323 11.16 18.80 -14.55
C LEU A 323 9.80 19.12 -15.13
N THR A 324 9.59 18.85 -16.41
CA THR A 324 8.26 18.97 -17.02
C THR A 324 7.90 17.69 -17.73
N LEU A 325 6.64 17.29 -17.58
CA LEU A 325 6.03 16.21 -18.35
C LEU A 325 4.95 16.85 -19.23
N GLN A 326 5.15 16.81 -20.55
CA GLN A 326 4.19 17.34 -21.52
C GLN A 326 4.33 16.55 -22.82
N ASP A 327 3.22 16.34 -23.54
CA ASP A 327 3.21 15.56 -24.78
C ASP A 327 3.85 14.16 -24.62
N ARG A 328 3.69 13.56 -23.43
CA ARG A 328 4.33 12.31 -22.99
C ARG A 328 5.86 12.33 -22.95
N GLN A 329 6.49 13.50 -22.98
CA GLN A 329 7.94 13.66 -22.87
C GLN A 329 8.32 14.27 -21.53
N LEU A 330 9.28 13.63 -20.85
CA LEU A 330 9.91 14.16 -19.64
C LEU A 330 11.13 14.99 -20.01
N PHE A 331 11.16 16.23 -19.53
CA PHE A 331 12.28 17.14 -19.69
C PHE A 331 12.92 17.46 -18.35
N ALA A 332 14.23 17.67 -18.39
CA ALA A 332 15.06 18.20 -17.32
C ALA A 332 15.64 19.54 -17.77
N GLY A 333 14.98 20.64 -17.43
CA GLY A 333 15.24 21.94 -18.04
C GLY A 333 15.10 21.85 -19.57
N PRO A 334 16.16 22.19 -20.35
CA PRO A 334 16.11 22.10 -21.81
C PRO A 334 16.37 20.68 -22.36
N VAL A 335 16.68 19.70 -21.51
CA VAL A 335 17.13 18.36 -21.94
C VAL A 335 15.95 17.39 -21.93
N GLY A 336 15.57 16.86 -23.09
CA GLY A 336 14.61 15.75 -23.16
C GLY A 336 15.25 14.46 -22.62
N LEU A 337 14.61 13.82 -21.64
CA LEU A 337 15.12 12.63 -20.97
C LEU A 337 14.55 11.35 -21.58
N MET A 338 13.22 11.26 -21.65
CA MET A 338 12.52 10.08 -22.13
C MET A 338 11.12 10.42 -22.65
N LYS A 339 10.58 9.53 -23.48
CA LYS A 339 9.19 9.57 -23.95
C LYS A 339 8.44 8.38 -23.38
N PHE A 340 7.26 8.60 -22.82
CA PHE A 340 6.35 7.58 -22.32
C PHE A 340 5.37 7.14 -23.42
N ASP A 341 4.93 5.90 -23.30
CA ASP A 341 3.81 5.39 -24.09
C ASP A 341 2.50 6.04 -23.66
N GLU A 342 1.50 5.94 -24.52
CA GLU A 342 0.16 6.46 -24.21
C GLU A 342 -0.50 5.58 -23.14
N VAL A 343 -1.10 6.21 -22.13
CA VAL A 343 -1.87 5.51 -21.10
C VAL A 343 -3.25 5.18 -21.66
N ASP A 344 -3.53 3.89 -21.83
CA ASP A 344 -4.89 3.43 -22.13
C ASP A 344 -5.70 3.26 -20.84
N TRP A 345 -6.46 4.30 -20.48
CA TRP A 345 -7.27 4.28 -19.26
C TRP A 345 -8.36 3.20 -19.23
N LYS A 346 -8.74 2.64 -20.40
CA LYS A 346 -9.77 1.60 -20.47
C LYS A 346 -9.34 0.29 -19.82
N GLN A 347 -8.03 0.03 -19.73
CA GLN A 347 -7.50 -1.20 -19.14
C GLN A 347 -7.66 -1.24 -17.62
N PHE A 348 -7.86 -0.10 -16.96
CA PHE A 348 -7.99 0.00 -15.49
C PHE A 348 -9.44 -0.15 -14.99
N GLY A 349 -10.40 -0.41 -15.89
CA GLY A 349 -11.77 -0.75 -15.52
C GLY A 349 -12.57 0.45 -15.00
N ARG A 350 -13.01 0.38 -13.74
CA ARG A 350 -13.97 1.31 -13.12
C ARG A 350 -13.47 1.81 -11.76
N ILE A 351 -13.89 3.01 -11.39
CA ILE A 351 -13.80 3.55 -10.02
C ILE A 351 -15.13 3.19 -9.32
N ASP A 352 -15.02 2.54 -8.16
CA ASP A 352 -16.17 2.12 -7.33
C ASP A 352 -16.56 3.18 -6.31
#